data_AF-A0A1Y3DZ06-F1
#
_entry.id   AF-A0A1Y3DZ06-F1
#
_cell.length_a   1.000
_cell.length_b   1.000
_cell.length_c   1.000
_cell.angle_alpha   90.00
_cell.angle_beta   90.00
_cell.angle_gamma   90.00
#
_symmetry.space_group_name_H-M   'P 1'
#
loop_
_entity.id
_entity.type
_entity.pdbx_description
1 polymer ?
#
loop_
_entity_poly.entity_id
_entity_poly.type
_entity_poly.pdbx_seq_one_letter_code
_entity_poly.pdbx_strand_id
1 'polypeptide(L)'
;MPQWGAGNSRAIEARMRKKMEKDKKQKELEEKKLDEYWRDDDKKAQAKIQRKMEAESKRQQKLDRKKELRELYGEEEKALKSNKESKTTNSKVTQAQILQRLIEEKKKEIQEDKKKKNNLNVHEMELEDNINHIMRDEINDYDEYINATGIDNAISALDNVSFERTKKVKVAYKKFEEENLPLIKEQYKGLKLSQFKQILWKQFKKSPDNPMNQRD
;
A
#
# COMPACT_ATOMS: atom_id res chain seq x y z
N MET A 1 7.82 -33.87 -38.04
CA MET A 1 8.68 -33.42 -36.91
C MET A 1 7.96 -33.74 -35.60
N PRO A 2 8.63 -34.24 -34.55
CA PRO A 2 7.95 -34.82 -33.40
C PRO A 2 7.35 -33.73 -32.50
N GLN A 3 6.04 -33.72 -32.36
CA GLN A 3 5.29 -32.91 -31.39
C GLN A 3 5.40 -33.56 -30.00
N TRP A 4 6.40 -33.15 -29.22
CA TRP A 4 6.60 -33.58 -27.84
C TRP A 4 5.63 -32.84 -26.91
N GLY A 5 4.55 -33.53 -26.50
CA GLY A 5 3.78 -33.27 -25.27
C GLY A 5 3.02 -31.94 -25.17
N ALA A 6 2.14 -31.86 -24.16
CA ALA A 6 1.53 -30.60 -23.73
C ALA A 6 2.67 -29.60 -23.44
N GLY A 7 2.67 -28.48 -24.17
CA GLY A 7 3.82 -27.55 -24.22
C GLY A 7 4.33 -27.10 -22.86
N ASN A 8 5.53 -26.50 -22.85
CA ASN A 8 6.20 -25.96 -21.66
C ASN A 8 5.19 -25.29 -20.70
N SER A 9 5.16 -25.73 -19.43
CA SER A 9 4.24 -25.24 -18.39
C SER A 9 4.19 -23.70 -18.32
N ARG A 10 5.33 -23.03 -18.53
CA ARG A 10 5.42 -21.57 -18.55
C ARG A 10 4.72 -20.94 -19.76
N ALA A 11 4.75 -21.60 -20.91
CA ALA A 11 4.04 -21.14 -22.11
C ALA A 11 2.52 -21.37 -21.99
N ILE A 12 2.10 -22.44 -21.32
CA ILE A 12 0.69 -22.69 -20.99
C ILE A 12 0.20 -21.61 -20.02
N GLU A 13 0.96 -21.32 -18.96
CA GLU A 13 0.62 -20.28 -17.99
C GLU A 13 0.54 -18.90 -18.64
N ALA A 14 1.50 -18.52 -19.49
CA ALA A 14 1.46 -17.25 -20.21
C ALA A 14 0.23 -17.14 -21.13
N ARG A 15 -0.15 -18.22 -21.82
CA ARG A 15 -1.38 -18.26 -22.63
C ARG A 15 -2.63 -18.14 -21.77
N MET A 16 -2.65 -18.78 -20.59
CA MET A 16 -3.75 -18.67 -19.64
C MET A 16 -3.88 -17.25 -19.09
N ARG A 17 -2.78 -16.57 -18.74
CA ARG A 17 -2.80 -15.17 -18.31
C ARG A 17 -3.35 -14.25 -19.40
N LYS A 18 -2.84 -14.38 -20.64
CA LYS A 18 -3.34 -13.59 -21.78
C LYS A 18 -4.82 -13.86 -22.07
N LYS A 19 -5.28 -15.11 -21.91
CA LYS A 19 -6.70 -15.45 -22.03
C LYS A 19 -7.53 -14.80 -20.92
N MET A 20 -7.10 -14.90 -19.67
CA MET A 20 -7.80 -14.30 -18.52
C MET A 20 -7.90 -12.77 -18.65
N GLU A 21 -6.84 -12.11 -19.11
CA GLU A 21 -6.85 -10.67 -19.35
C GLU A 21 -7.82 -10.28 -20.48
N LYS A 22 -7.82 -11.06 -21.57
CA LYS A 22 -8.78 -10.87 -22.68
C LYS A 22 -10.22 -11.08 -22.21
N ASP A 23 -10.47 -12.14 -21.45
CA ASP A 23 -11.79 -12.45 -20.90
C ASP A 23 -12.23 -11.36 -19.91
N LYS A 24 -11.32 -10.81 -19.09
CA LYS A 24 -11.60 -9.67 -18.20
C LYS A 24 -11.95 -8.41 -18.99
N LYS A 25 -11.19 -8.07 -20.03
CA LYS A 25 -11.49 -6.92 -20.91
C LYS A 25 -12.82 -7.10 -21.64
N GLN A 26 -13.13 -8.32 -22.08
CA GLN A 26 -14.42 -8.63 -22.70
C GLN A 26 -15.57 -8.47 -21.71
N LYS A 27 -15.43 -9.00 -20.49
CA LYS A 27 -16.41 -8.79 -19.42
C LYS A 27 -16.61 -7.33 -19.08
N GLU A 28 -15.54 -6.56 -18.90
CA GLU A 28 -15.63 -5.12 -18.62
C GLU A 28 -16.34 -4.37 -19.77
N LEU A 29 -16.08 -4.76 -21.02
CA LEU A 29 -16.76 -4.19 -22.17
C LEU A 29 -18.25 -4.58 -22.22
N GLU A 30 -18.58 -5.82 -21.87
CA GLU A 30 -19.96 -6.31 -21.77
C GLU A 30 -20.72 -5.64 -20.63
N GLU A 31 -20.09 -5.49 -19.47
CA GLU A 31 -20.62 -4.75 -18.31
C GLU A 31 -20.86 -3.29 -18.68
N LYS A 32 -19.90 -2.60 -19.30
CA LYS A 32 -20.11 -1.22 -19.79
C LYS A 32 -21.25 -1.11 -20.79
N LYS A 33 -21.41 -2.10 -21.69
CA LYS A 33 -22.52 -2.14 -22.65
C LYS A 33 -23.86 -2.38 -21.95
N LEU A 34 -23.89 -3.24 -20.94
CA LEU A 34 -25.07 -3.51 -20.13
C LEU A 34 -25.46 -2.28 -19.31
N ASP A 35 -24.49 -1.62 -18.67
CA ASP A 35 -24.70 -0.37 -17.93
C ASP A 35 -25.22 0.74 -18.83
N GLU A 36 -24.67 0.88 -20.04
CA GLU A 36 -25.18 1.84 -21.03
C GLU A 36 -26.59 1.46 -21.52
N TYR A 37 -26.84 0.17 -21.75
CA TYR A 37 -28.17 -0.31 -22.17
C TYR A 37 -29.23 -0.09 -21.09
N TRP A 38 -28.87 -0.23 -19.82
CA TRP A 38 -29.74 -0.02 -18.67
C TRP A 38 -29.66 1.41 -18.09
N ARG A 39 -29.04 2.35 -18.83
CA ARG A 39 -28.93 3.73 -18.38
C ARG A 39 -30.30 4.42 -18.44
N ASP A 40 -30.76 4.91 -17.29
CA ASP A 40 -32.00 5.70 -17.20
C ASP A 40 -31.77 7.17 -17.57
N ASP A 41 -32.32 7.59 -18.71
CA ASP A 41 -32.25 8.97 -19.21
C ASP A 41 -33.43 9.87 -18.77
N ASP A 42 -34.27 9.43 -17.82
CA ASP A 42 -35.35 10.27 -17.32
C ASP A 42 -34.81 11.47 -16.52
N LYS A 43 -34.94 12.66 -17.12
CA LYS A 43 -34.54 13.95 -16.54
C LYS A 43 -35.08 14.19 -15.13
N LYS A 44 -36.30 13.73 -14.81
CA LYS A 44 -36.89 13.93 -13.47
C LYS A 44 -36.25 13.01 -12.43
N ALA A 45 -35.96 11.76 -12.78
CA ALA A 45 -35.25 10.82 -11.93
C ALA A 45 -33.82 11.28 -11.66
N GLN A 46 -33.09 11.70 -12.70
CA GLN A 46 -31.74 12.24 -12.58
C GLN A 46 -31.69 13.49 -11.70
N ALA A 47 -32.61 14.44 -11.89
CA ALA A 47 -32.69 15.63 -11.04
C ALA A 47 -33.00 15.28 -9.56
N LYS A 48 -33.76 14.23 -9.29
CA LYS A 48 -34.03 13.76 -7.92
C LYS A 48 -32.78 13.11 -7.30
N ILE A 49 -32.04 12.32 -8.07
CA ILE A 49 -30.77 11.71 -7.64
C ILE A 49 -29.74 12.81 -7.36
N GLN A 50 -29.56 13.78 -8.26
CA GLN A 50 -28.64 14.90 -8.08
C GLN A 50 -28.96 15.72 -6.83
N ARG A 51 -30.23 16.08 -6.60
CA ARG A 51 -30.63 16.79 -5.37
C ARG A 51 -30.32 16.00 -4.11
N LYS A 52 -30.47 14.67 -4.13
CA LYS A 52 -30.11 13.80 -3.00
C LYS A 52 -28.60 13.77 -2.79
N MET A 53 -27.82 13.60 -3.86
CA MET A 53 -26.35 13.58 -3.83
C MET A 53 -25.78 14.93 -3.34
N GLU A 54 -26.31 16.05 -3.81
CA GLU A 54 -25.90 17.39 -3.34
C GLU A 54 -26.26 17.61 -1.86
N ALA A 55 -27.44 17.18 -1.41
CA ALA A 55 -27.83 17.28 -0.01
C ALA A 55 -26.93 16.44 0.90
N GLU A 56 -26.55 15.23 0.46
CA GLU A 56 -25.65 14.34 1.17
C GLU A 56 -24.20 14.88 1.19
N SER A 57 -23.69 15.35 0.05
CA SER A 57 -22.38 16.01 -0.06
C SER A 57 -22.30 17.24 0.84
N LYS A 58 -23.32 18.12 0.83
CA LYS A 58 -23.36 19.28 1.71
C LYS A 58 -23.45 18.91 3.20
N ARG A 59 -24.09 17.79 3.53
CA ARG A 59 -24.11 17.25 4.90
C ARG A 59 -22.73 16.74 5.31
N GLN A 60 -22.04 16.00 4.44
CA GLN A 60 -20.68 15.51 4.67
C GLN A 60 -19.71 16.67 4.86
N GLN A 61 -19.69 17.66 3.94
CA GLN A 61 -18.85 18.85 4.06
C GLN A 61 -19.06 19.61 5.39
N LYS A 62 -20.30 19.69 5.90
CA LYS A 62 -20.57 20.30 7.21
C LYS A 62 -20.01 19.47 8.37
N LEU A 63 -20.09 18.14 8.27
CA LEU A 63 -19.53 17.24 9.27
C LEU A 63 -18.00 17.31 9.27
N ASP A 64 -17.40 17.33 8.08
CA ASP A 64 -15.96 17.43 7.90
C ASP A 64 -15.45 18.77 8.41
N ARG A 65 -16.06 19.89 8.00
CA ARG A 65 -15.72 21.23 8.54
C ARG A 65 -15.87 21.31 10.07
N LYS A 66 -16.89 20.64 10.64
CA LYS A 66 -17.07 20.59 12.09
C LYS A 66 -16.00 19.73 12.76
N LYS A 67 -15.59 18.65 12.12
CA LYS A 67 -14.50 17.76 12.60
C LYS A 67 -13.17 18.50 12.58
N GLU A 68 -12.85 19.17 11.48
CA GLU A 68 -11.66 20.02 11.34
C GLU A 68 -11.63 21.13 12.40
N LEU A 69 -12.74 21.85 12.60
CA LEU A 69 -12.80 22.90 13.63
C LEU A 69 -12.60 22.34 15.05
N ARG A 70 -13.14 21.15 15.32
CA ARG A 70 -12.96 20.46 16.61
C ARG A 70 -11.52 20.00 16.81
N GLU A 71 -10.88 19.53 15.75
CA GLU A 71 -9.49 19.09 15.77
C GLU A 71 -8.55 20.27 16.02
N LEU A 72 -8.74 21.39 15.30
CA LEU A 72 -8.00 22.63 15.53
C LEU A 72 -8.16 23.16 16.97
N TYR A 73 -9.39 23.19 17.49
CA TYR A 73 -9.63 23.57 18.89
C TYR A 73 -8.94 22.62 19.89
N GLY A 74 -8.91 21.32 19.58
CA GLY A 74 -8.21 20.33 20.39
C GLY A 74 -6.69 20.53 20.37
N GLU A 75 -6.12 20.93 19.23
CA GLU A 75 -4.71 21.30 19.11
C GLU A 75 -4.38 22.56 19.91
N GLU A 76 -5.22 23.60 19.84
CA GLU A 76 -5.09 24.82 20.65
C GLU A 76 -5.16 24.50 22.16
N GLU A 77 -6.11 23.66 22.60
CA GLU A 77 -6.20 23.24 23.99
C GLU A 77 -4.96 22.45 24.45
N LYS A 78 -4.40 21.59 23.60
CA LYS A 78 -3.17 20.84 23.90
C LYS A 78 -1.99 21.79 24.02
N ALA A 79 -1.85 22.75 23.12
CA ALA A 79 -0.80 23.77 23.16
C ALA A 79 -0.90 24.68 24.40
N LEU A 80 -2.12 25.03 24.83
CA LEU A 80 -2.35 25.80 26.05
C LEU A 80 -2.10 24.97 27.33
N LYS A 81 -2.43 23.67 27.32
CA LYS A 81 -2.16 22.76 28.45
C LYS A 81 -0.67 22.47 28.59
N SER A 82 0.07 22.30 27.49
CA SER A 82 1.53 22.11 27.54
C SER A 82 2.28 23.35 28.01
N ASN A 83 1.70 24.54 27.86
CA ASN A 83 2.29 25.79 28.38
C ASN A 83 1.94 26.06 29.86
N LYS A 84 1.07 25.26 30.48
CA LYS A 84 0.59 25.47 31.86
C LYS A 84 1.55 24.97 32.94
N GLU A 85 2.69 24.39 32.56
CA GLU A 85 3.75 23.94 33.49
C GLU A 85 4.81 25.01 33.78
N SER A 86 4.73 26.19 33.15
CA SER A 86 5.55 27.34 33.56
C SER A 86 4.75 28.22 34.54
N LYS A 87 5.11 28.12 35.82
CA LYS A 87 4.60 28.98 36.90
C LYS A 87 4.86 30.45 36.56
N THR A 88 3.85 31.17 36.09
CA THR A 88 3.92 32.63 35.97
C THR A 88 3.59 33.25 37.32
N THR A 89 4.61 33.72 38.02
CA THR A 89 4.42 34.65 39.12
C THR A 89 3.83 35.93 38.52
N ASN A 90 2.64 36.32 38.96
CA ASN A 90 2.01 37.59 38.56
C ASN A 90 2.80 38.77 39.16
N SER A 91 3.94 39.09 38.56
CA SER A 91 4.69 40.31 38.84
C SER A 91 3.93 41.48 38.20
N LYS A 92 3.59 42.49 38.99
CA LYS A 92 2.94 43.70 38.48
C LYS A 92 3.91 44.43 37.55
N VAL A 93 3.60 44.40 36.26
CA VAL A 93 4.37 45.06 35.21
C VAL A 93 3.99 46.53 35.20
N THR A 94 4.96 47.43 35.30
CA THR A 94 4.70 48.88 35.22
C THR A 94 4.42 49.30 33.78
N GLN A 95 3.63 50.36 33.59
CA GLN A 95 3.22 50.84 32.26
C GLN A 95 4.41 51.10 31.32
N ALA A 96 5.54 51.60 31.85
CA ALA A 96 6.76 51.81 31.09
C ALA A 96 7.35 50.51 30.52
N GLN A 97 7.24 49.41 31.25
CA GLN A 97 7.77 48.11 30.88
C GLN A 97 6.87 47.42 29.83
N ILE A 98 5.56 47.69 29.86
CA ILE A 98 4.61 47.31 28.79
C ILE A 98 4.93 48.06 27.50
N LEU A 99 5.19 49.37 27.59
CA LEU A 99 5.55 50.18 26.42
C LEU A 99 6.89 49.74 25.81
N GLN A 100 7.91 49.45 26.63
CA GLN A 100 9.18 48.92 26.14
C GLN A 100 8.99 47.59 25.41
N ARG A 101 8.18 46.66 25.97
CA ARG A 101 7.90 45.37 25.33
C ARG A 101 7.18 45.53 23.99
N LEU A 102 6.19 46.43 23.91
CA LEU A 102 5.49 46.75 22.66
C LEU A 102 6.43 47.33 21.59
N ILE A 103 7.37 48.20 21.99
CA ILE A 103 8.38 48.76 21.09
C ILE A 103 9.34 47.67 20.59
N GLU A 104 9.75 46.75 21.47
CA GLU A 104 10.62 45.63 21.09
C GLU A 104 9.93 44.62 20.18
N GLU A 105 8.65 44.30 20.42
CA GLU A 105 7.84 43.46 19.53
C GLU A 105 7.70 44.09 18.14
N LYS A 106 7.36 45.39 18.07
CA LYS A 106 7.31 46.13 16.81
C LYS A 106 8.65 46.13 16.08
N LYS A 107 9.78 46.25 16.80
CA LYS A 107 11.12 46.18 16.19
C LYS A 107 11.44 44.79 15.67
N LYS A 108 11.05 43.72 16.38
CA LYS A 108 11.25 42.34 15.94
C LYS A 108 10.41 42.02 14.70
N GLU A 109 9.15 42.43 14.67
CA GLU A 109 8.26 42.29 13.52
C GLU A 109 8.87 42.95 12.26
N ILE A 110 9.36 44.19 12.39
CA ILE A 110 10.05 44.89 11.30
C ILE A 110 11.34 44.17 10.85
N GLN A 111 12.08 43.54 11.78
CA GLN A 111 13.28 42.77 11.42
C GLN A 111 12.94 41.44 10.75
N GLU A 112 11.88 40.76 11.18
CA GLU A 112 11.39 39.54 10.52
C GLU A 112 10.86 39.83 9.13
N ASP A 113 10.13 40.92 8.93
CA ASP A 113 9.68 41.35 7.61
C ASP A 113 10.84 41.68 6.68
N LYS A 114 11.92 42.28 7.19
CA LYS A 114 13.15 42.49 6.43
C LYS A 114 13.86 41.17 6.09
N LYS A 115 13.88 40.20 7.02
CA LYS A 115 14.45 38.86 6.77
C LYS A 115 13.61 38.06 5.76
N LYS A 116 12.28 38.17 5.81
CA LYS A 116 11.38 37.55 4.83
C LYS A 116 11.59 38.17 3.44
N LYS A 117 11.67 39.51 3.35
CA LYS A 117 11.96 40.21 2.08
C LYS A 117 13.33 39.89 1.49
N ASN A 118 14.35 39.67 2.32
CA ASN A 118 15.68 39.27 1.85
C ASN A 118 15.76 37.77 1.44
N ASN A 119 14.88 36.91 1.96
CA ASN A 119 14.77 35.49 1.58
C ASN A 119 13.79 35.24 0.41
N LEU A 120 13.09 36.26 -0.07
CA LEU A 120 12.13 36.17 -1.18
C LEU A 120 12.77 36.07 -2.58
N ASN A 121 14.10 35.95 -2.67
CA ASN A 121 14.82 35.81 -3.95
C ASN A 121 15.25 34.37 -4.29
N VAL A 122 14.75 33.37 -3.56
CA VAL A 122 14.77 32.00 -4.09
C VAL A 122 13.40 31.79 -4.70
N HIS A 123 13.33 31.97 -6.02
CA HIS A 123 12.17 31.58 -6.80
C HIS A 123 11.93 30.10 -6.49
N GLU A 124 10.89 29.83 -5.69
CA GLU A 124 10.35 28.49 -5.45
C GLU A 124 9.68 28.06 -6.76
N MET A 125 10.51 27.78 -7.78
CA MET A 125 10.07 26.98 -8.89
C MET A 125 9.94 25.58 -8.34
N GLU A 126 8.71 25.09 -8.27
CA GLU A 126 8.45 23.67 -8.12
C GLU A 126 9.29 22.96 -9.19
N LEU A 127 10.30 22.22 -8.74
CA LEU A 127 11.13 21.43 -9.65
C LEU A 127 10.22 20.37 -10.25
N GLU A 128 9.93 20.47 -11.54
CA GLU A 128 9.20 19.44 -12.26
C GLU A 128 10.00 18.13 -12.20
N ASP A 129 9.30 17.04 -11.90
CA ASP A 129 9.89 15.71 -11.87
C ASP A 129 10.50 15.36 -13.23
N ASN A 130 11.66 14.72 -13.20
CA ASN A 130 12.34 14.33 -14.43
C ASN A 130 11.48 13.30 -15.20
N ILE A 131 11.07 13.67 -16.41
CA ILE A 131 10.21 12.87 -17.30
C ILE A 131 10.75 11.45 -17.49
N ASN A 132 12.08 11.25 -17.52
CA ASN A 132 12.67 9.92 -17.66
C ASN A 132 12.44 9.02 -16.44
N HIS A 133 12.28 9.59 -15.24
CA HIS A 133 11.93 8.84 -14.03
C HIS A 133 10.46 8.43 -14.04
N ILE A 134 9.56 9.37 -14.38
CA ILE A 134 8.13 9.10 -14.54
C ILE A 134 7.91 7.99 -15.57
N MET A 135 8.51 8.12 -16.77
CA MET A 135 8.38 7.09 -17.80
C MET A 135 8.93 5.74 -17.36
N ARG A 136 10.06 5.70 -16.63
CA ARG A 136 10.61 4.44 -16.12
C ARG A 136 9.66 3.77 -15.13
N ASP A 137 9.10 4.54 -14.21
CA ASP A 137 8.23 4.02 -13.16
C ASP A 137 6.86 3.61 -13.75
N GLU A 138 6.29 4.39 -14.69
CA GLU A 138 5.12 4.00 -15.48
C GLU A 138 5.35 2.71 -16.28
N ILE A 139 6.51 2.56 -16.93
CA ILE A 139 6.86 1.34 -17.69
C ILE A 139 7.02 0.13 -16.76
N ASN A 140 7.54 0.33 -15.54
CA ASN A 140 7.69 -0.75 -14.56
C ASN A 140 6.37 -1.11 -13.86
N ASP A 141 5.41 -0.19 -13.78
CA ASP A 141 4.07 -0.42 -13.25
C ASP A 141 3.19 -1.27 -14.21
N TYR A 142 3.56 -1.36 -15.49
CA TYR A 142 3.00 -2.37 -16.38
C TYR A 142 3.66 -3.73 -16.12
N ASP A 143 2.90 -4.57 -15.43
CA ASP A 143 3.17 -5.93 -14.91
C ASP A 143 3.71 -6.99 -15.94
N GLU A 144 4.08 -6.58 -17.16
CA GLU A 144 4.56 -7.48 -18.23
C GLU A 144 6.10 -7.49 -18.37
N TYR A 145 6.83 -6.48 -17.89
CA TYR A 145 8.30 -6.41 -18.07
C TYR A 145 9.06 -5.88 -16.83
N ILE A 146 10.03 -6.67 -16.33
CA ILE A 146 10.99 -6.21 -15.33
C ILE A 146 12.20 -5.62 -16.07
N ASN A 147 12.30 -4.28 -16.13
CA ASN A 147 13.49 -3.62 -16.68
C ASN A 147 14.63 -3.67 -15.68
N ALA A 148 15.39 -4.76 -15.70
CA ALA A 148 16.63 -4.87 -14.94
C ALA A 148 17.77 -4.15 -15.68
N THR A 149 18.19 -3.00 -15.17
CA THR A 149 19.30 -2.21 -15.74
C THR A 149 20.69 -2.83 -15.47
N GLY A 150 20.76 -3.99 -14.81
CA GLY A 150 22.01 -4.68 -14.47
C GLY A 150 21.81 -6.18 -14.25
N ILE A 151 22.90 -6.94 -14.36
CA ILE A 151 22.90 -8.42 -14.29
C ILE A 151 22.38 -8.90 -12.92
N ASP A 152 22.82 -8.30 -11.82
CA ASP A 152 22.37 -8.67 -10.47
C ASP A 152 20.87 -8.39 -10.24
N ASN A 153 20.36 -7.30 -10.81
CA ASN A 153 18.93 -6.97 -10.73
C ASN A 153 18.10 -7.96 -11.58
N ALA A 154 18.62 -8.41 -12.72
CA ALA A 154 17.97 -9.40 -13.57
C ALA A 154 17.93 -10.78 -12.91
N ILE A 155 19.01 -11.17 -12.22
CA ILE A 155 19.09 -12.43 -11.48
C ILE A 155 18.13 -12.41 -10.28
N SER A 156 18.11 -11.31 -9.52
CA SER A 156 17.23 -11.15 -8.36
C SER A 156 15.75 -11.19 -8.75
N ALA A 157 15.39 -10.57 -9.88
CA ALA A 157 14.05 -10.63 -10.45
C ALA A 157 13.63 -12.05 -10.87
N LEU A 158 14.59 -12.87 -11.32
CA LEU A 158 14.34 -14.22 -11.81
C LEU A 158 14.26 -15.28 -10.70
N ASP A 159 14.97 -15.12 -9.57
CA ASP A 159 15.00 -16.10 -8.48
C ASP A 159 13.64 -16.21 -7.73
N ASN A 160 12.80 -15.16 -7.81
CA ASN A 160 11.53 -15.08 -7.06
C ASN A 160 10.38 -15.91 -7.65
N VAL A 161 10.41 -16.27 -8.95
CA VAL A 161 9.17 -16.73 -9.63
C VAL A 161 9.02 -18.26 -9.71
N SER A 162 10.10 -19.03 -9.60
CA SER A 162 10.06 -20.50 -9.80
C SER A 162 10.86 -21.31 -8.79
N PHE A 163 12.00 -20.78 -8.35
CA PHE A 163 12.86 -21.49 -7.41
C PHE A 163 12.28 -21.48 -5.98
N GLU A 164 11.53 -20.44 -5.62
CA GLU A 164 10.92 -20.30 -4.30
C GLU A 164 9.98 -21.45 -3.93
N ARG A 165 9.08 -21.89 -4.83
CA ARG A 165 8.12 -22.96 -4.48
C ARG A 165 8.85 -24.25 -4.10
N THR A 166 9.94 -24.59 -4.81
CA THR A 166 10.76 -25.77 -4.51
C THR A 166 11.65 -25.60 -3.28
N LYS A 167 12.22 -24.41 -3.03
CA LYS A 167 12.91 -24.06 -1.76
C LYS A 167 11.93 -24.20 -0.58
N LYS A 168 10.72 -23.65 -0.73
CA LYS A 168 9.64 -23.69 0.27
C LYS A 168 9.20 -25.11 0.59
N VAL A 169 9.06 -26.00 -0.41
CA VAL A 169 8.72 -27.43 -0.15
C VAL A 169 9.79 -28.12 0.71
N LYS A 170 11.08 -27.90 0.44
CA LYS A 170 12.16 -28.51 1.24
C LYS A 170 12.15 -28.02 2.69
N VAL A 171 11.97 -26.71 2.88
CA VAL A 171 11.89 -26.09 4.21
C VAL A 171 10.65 -26.59 4.97
N ALA A 172 9.49 -26.59 4.31
CA ALA A 172 8.23 -27.08 4.87
C ALA A 172 8.32 -28.57 5.24
N TYR A 173 8.92 -29.40 4.38
CA TYR A 173 9.11 -30.83 4.69
C TYR A 173 10.02 -31.04 5.90
N LYS A 174 11.11 -30.26 6.02
CA LYS A 174 12.01 -30.36 7.17
C LYS A 174 11.30 -30.00 8.48
N LYS A 175 10.50 -28.92 8.48
CA LYS A 175 9.68 -28.52 9.64
C LYS A 175 8.67 -29.62 10.00
N PHE A 176 7.97 -30.16 9.00
CA PHE A 176 7.01 -31.24 9.19
C PHE A 176 7.68 -32.53 9.71
N GLU A 177 8.88 -32.86 9.23
CA GLU A 177 9.67 -33.98 9.71
C GLU A 177 10.03 -33.79 11.19
N GLU A 178 10.52 -32.62 11.60
CA GLU A 178 10.90 -32.35 12.99
C GLU A 178 9.72 -32.48 13.97
N GLU A 179 8.54 -31.98 13.59
CA GLU A 179 7.32 -32.03 14.43
C GLU A 179 6.69 -33.43 14.50
N ASN A 180 6.65 -34.16 13.38
CA ASN A 180 5.90 -35.43 13.28
C ASN A 180 6.76 -36.68 13.47
N LEU A 181 8.10 -36.57 13.38
CA LEU A 181 9.01 -37.68 13.63
C LEU A 181 8.86 -38.34 15.02
N PRO A 182 8.72 -37.60 16.14
CA PRO A 182 8.51 -38.24 17.44
C PRO A 182 7.18 -39.01 17.50
N LEU A 183 6.10 -38.44 16.94
CA LEU A 183 4.77 -39.08 16.90
C LEU A 183 4.80 -40.39 16.10
N ILE A 184 5.46 -40.39 14.94
CA ILE A 184 5.58 -41.56 14.08
C ILE A 184 6.42 -42.67 14.72
N LYS A 185 7.48 -42.30 15.46
CA LYS A 185 8.30 -43.27 16.23
C LYS A 185 7.52 -43.94 17.34
N GLU A 186 6.60 -43.21 17.99
CA GLU A 186 5.76 -43.75 19.04
C GLU A 186 4.66 -44.67 18.48
N GLN A 187 4.03 -44.27 17.38
CA GLN A 187 2.96 -45.04 16.71
C GLN A 187 3.49 -46.34 16.06
N TYR A 188 4.67 -46.30 15.45
CA TYR A 188 5.25 -47.42 14.71
C TYR A 188 6.59 -47.85 15.31
N LYS A 189 6.56 -48.43 16.52
CA LYS A 189 7.78 -48.94 17.18
C LYS A 189 8.38 -50.10 16.36
N GLY A 190 9.69 -50.06 16.12
CA GLY A 190 10.45 -51.13 15.44
C GLY A 190 10.76 -50.94 13.96
N LEU A 191 10.28 -49.86 13.31
CA LEU A 191 10.66 -49.55 11.93
C LEU A 191 12.03 -48.84 11.85
N LYS A 192 12.69 -48.97 10.70
CA LYS A 192 13.94 -48.25 10.40
C LYS A 192 13.65 -46.79 10.07
N LEU A 193 14.65 -45.92 10.28
CA LEU A 193 14.53 -44.48 9.99
C LEU A 193 14.11 -44.19 8.54
N SER A 194 14.56 -44.99 7.57
CA SER A 194 14.16 -44.85 6.16
C SER A 194 12.66 -45.08 5.96
N GLN A 195 12.07 -46.03 6.68
CA GLN A 195 10.63 -46.33 6.63
C GLN A 195 9.81 -45.22 7.29
N PHE A 196 10.29 -44.67 8.41
CA PHE A 196 9.67 -43.48 9.03
C PHE A 196 9.65 -42.29 8.06
N LYS A 197 10.77 -42.01 7.38
CA LYS A 197 10.83 -40.94 6.37
C LYS A 197 9.89 -41.18 5.19
N GLN A 198 9.72 -42.43 4.76
CA GLN A 198 8.73 -42.75 3.71
C GLN A 198 7.29 -42.50 4.16
N ILE A 199 6.93 -42.84 5.40
CA ILE A 199 5.60 -42.58 5.96
C ILE A 199 5.37 -41.07 6.10
N LEU A 200 6.35 -40.35 6.67
CA LEU A 200 6.31 -38.89 6.81
C LEU A 200 6.17 -38.20 5.46
N TRP A 201 6.93 -38.61 4.44
CA TRP A 201 6.80 -38.03 3.09
C TRP A 201 5.42 -38.28 2.48
N LYS A 202 4.83 -39.47 2.69
CA LYS A 202 3.46 -39.76 2.23
C LYS A 202 2.42 -38.90 2.93
N GLN A 203 2.57 -38.67 4.23
CA GLN A 203 1.69 -37.78 5.00
C GLN A 203 1.87 -36.32 4.58
N PHE A 204 3.11 -35.85 4.43
CA PHE A 204 3.43 -34.50 3.98
C PHE A 204 2.84 -34.18 2.61
N LYS A 205 2.91 -35.10 1.64
CA LYS A 205 2.27 -34.92 0.32
C LYS A 205 0.77 -34.65 0.39
N LYS A 206 0.08 -35.09 1.44
CA LYS A 206 -1.35 -34.86 1.67
C LYS A 206 -1.63 -33.74 2.68
N SER A 207 -0.60 -33.27 3.40
CA SER A 207 -0.73 -32.23 4.42
C SER A 207 -1.06 -30.88 3.78
N PRO A 208 -1.85 -30.02 4.45
CA PRO A 208 -1.96 -28.60 4.10
C PRO A 208 -0.64 -27.83 4.22
N ASP A 209 0.34 -28.35 4.96
CA ASP A 209 1.66 -27.72 5.14
C ASP A 209 2.55 -27.83 3.90
N ASN A 210 2.17 -28.65 2.92
CA ASN A 210 2.88 -28.75 1.66
C ASN A 210 2.51 -27.55 0.77
N PRO A 211 3.47 -26.65 0.44
CA PRO A 211 3.20 -25.49 -0.41
C PRO A 211 2.72 -25.87 -1.81
N MET A 212 2.89 -27.13 -2.23
CA MET A 212 2.36 -27.62 -3.51
C MET A 212 0.84 -27.89 -3.48
N ASN A 213 0.26 -28.07 -2.30
CA ASN A 213 -1.17 -28.31 -2.11
C ASN A 213 -1.96 -27.03 -1.85
N GLN A 214 -1.26 -25.94 -1.52
CA GLN A 214 -1.86 -24.62 -1.38
C GLN A 214 -2.25 -24.15 -2.79
N ARG A 215 -3.55 -24.02 -3.04
CA ARG A 215 -4.06 -23.38 -4.25
C ARG A 215 -3.78 -21.89 -4.10
N ASP A 216 -2.99 -21.34 -5.02
CA ASP A 216 -2.88 -19.89 -5.21
C ASP A 216 -4.27 -19.30 -5.55
#